data_AF-A0A6N2NF89-F1
#
_entry.id   AF-A0A6N2NF89-F1
#
_cell.length_a   1.000
_cell.length_b   1.000
_cell.length_c   1.000
_cell.angle_alpha   90.00
_cell.angle_beta   90.00
_cell.angle_gamma   90.00
#
_symmetry.space_group_name_H-M   'P 1'
#
loop_
_entity.id
_entity.type
_entity.pdbx_description
1 polymer ?
#
loop_
_entity_poly.entity_id
_entity_poly.type
_entity_poly.pdbx_seq_one_letter_code
_entity_poly.pdbx_strand_id
1 'polypeptide(L)'
;MKQGMSLLEFLLYRQPAQHNQLLLKNLEICRLYELDHVSSNIMKIAGVYHWKHGRKGLGVFWLQQARDEFLLNKIARHLFDSVGKSISSESFKQWEGLIELLGSESKPAGSLEFLHKYRDFKKSLQQACDKKTLDAARHAADSLMSLMKNPSTPQRFWLPLLYDSGDLC
;
A
#
# COMPACT_ATOMS: atom_id res chain seq x y z
N MET A 1 -12.83 -5.89 39.64
CA MET A 1 -13.09 -5.96 38.17
C MET A 1 -11.89 -5.60 37.29
N LYS A 2 -10.97 -4.69 37.68
CA LYS A 2 -9.84 -4.27 36.82
C LYS A 2 -8.82 -5.38 36.45
N GLN A 3 -8.56 -6.35 37.34
CA GLN A 3 -7.59 -7.42 37.07
C GLN A 3 -7.98 -8.36 35.92
N GLY A 4 -9.28 -8.66 35.76
CA GLY A 4 -9.76 -9.52 34.67
C GLY A 4 -9.57 -8.89 33.29
N MET A 5 -9.78 -7.57 33.19
CA MET A 5 -9.57 -6.83 31.96
C MET A 5 -8.10 -6.79 31.55
N SER A 6 -7.18 -6.48 32.48
CA SER A 6 -5.75 -6.49 32.19
C SER A 6 -5.25 -7.88 31.78
N LEU A 7 -5.79 -8.95 32.38
CA LEU A 7 -5.48 -10.32 31.97
C LEU A 7 -6.00 -10.62 30.56
N LEU A 8 -7.21 -10.18 30.22
CA LEU A 8 -7.77 -10.35 28.88
C LEU A 8 -6.91 -9.65 27.82
N GLU A 9 -6.54 -8.39 28.03
CA GLU A 9 -5.66 -7.64 27.12
C GLU A 9 -4.34 -8.39 26.90
N PHE A 10 -3.71 -8.86 27.99
CA PHE A 10 -2.47 -9.63 27.92
C PHE A 10 -2.62 -10.92 27.11
N LEU A 11 -3.71 -11.67 27.32
CA LEU A 11 -3.97 -12.92 26.60
C LEU A 11 -4.25 -12.68 25.12
N LEU A 12 -4.92 -11.58 24.77
CA LEU A 12 -5.19 -11.18 23.39
C LEU A 12 -3.88 -10.85 22.65
N TYR A 13 -2.93 -10.18 23.30
CA TYR A 13 -1.61 -9.90 22.71
C TYR A 13 -0.74 -11.14 22.49
N ARG A 14 -0.95 -12.21 23.27
CA ARG A 14 -0.17 -13.45 23.14
C ARG A 14 -0.66 -14.37 22.02
N GLN A 15 -1.77 -14.05 21.38
CA GLN A 15 -2.30 -14.89 20.31
C GLN A 15 -1.40 -14.85 19.06
N PRO A 16 -1.23 -15.98 18.34
CA PRO A 16 -0.37 -16.05 17.17
C PRO A 16 -0.91 -15.20 16.00
N ALA A 17 -0.11 -14.25 15.56
CA ALA A 17 -0.43 -13.33 14.45
C ALA A 17 -0.49 -14.00 13.06
N GLN A 18 -0.13 -15.27 12.94
CA GLN A 18 -0.15 -16.00 11.66
C GLN A 18 -1.57 -16.40 11.21
N HIS A 19 -2.47 -16.59 12.18
CA HIS A 19 -3.78 -17.21 11.94
C HIS A 19 -4.87 -16.14 11.83
N ASN A 20 -5.21 -15.76 10.60
CA ASN A 20 -6.22 -14.73 10.33
C ASN A 20 -7.58 -15.00 11.01
N GLN A 21 -8.05 -16.25 11.03
CA GLN A 21 -9.31 -16.60 11.69
C GLN A 21 -9.28 -16.33 13.20
N LEU A 22 -8.13 -16.57 13.85
CA LEU A 22 -7.97 -16.27 15.27
C LEU A 22 -7.88 -14.76 15.51
N LEU A 23 -7.19 -14.02 14.63
CA LEU A 23 -7.17 -12.56 14.68
C LEU A 23 -8.59 -11.99 14.62
N LEU A 24 -9.42 -12.43 13.67
CA LEU A 24 -10.81 -11.97 13.56
C LEU A 24 -11.63 -12.25 14.83
N LYS A 25 -11.46 -13.42 15.45
CA LYS A 25 -12.10 -13.73 16.74
C LYS A 25 -11.62 -12.78 17.86
N ASN A 26 -10.32 -12.50 17.93
CA ASN A 26 -9.78 -11.57 18.91
C ASN A 26 -10.31 -10.14 18.71
N LEU A 27 -10.47 -9.72 17.46
CA LEU A 27 -11.03 -8.39 17.13
C LEU A 27 -12.49 -8.29 17.53
N GLU A 28 -13.27 -9.36 17.35
CA GLU A 28 -14.66 -9.40 17.81
C GLU A 28 -14.75 -9.36 19.35
N ILE A 29 -13.86 -10.06 20.05
CA ILE A 29 -13.74 -9.92 21.51
C ILE A 29 -13.39 -8.46 21.86
N CYS A 30 -12.40 -7.85 21.20
CA CYS A 30 -12.06 -6.45 21.46
C CYS A 30 -13.26 -5.53 21.26
N ARG A 31 -14.07 -5.76 20.21
CA ARG A 31 -15.28 -4.99 19.93
C ARG A 31 -16.33 -5.15 21.03
N LEU A 32 -16.58 -6.37 21.51
CA LEU A 32 -17.55 -6.67 22.57
C LEU A 32 -17.17 -6.05 23.92
N TYR A 33 -15.88 -5.88 24.17
CA TYR A 33 -15.34 -5.34 25.43
C TYR A 33 -14.82 -3.90 25.29
N GLU A 34 -15.10 -3.22 24.16
CA GLU A 34 -14.69 -1.83 23.89
C GLU A 34 -13.16 -1.59 24.01
N LEU A 35 -12.36 -2.59 23.61
CA LEU A 35 -10.90 -2.57 23.64
C LEU A 35 -10.30 -2.07 22.32
N ASP A 36 -10.71 -0.89 21.86
CA ASP A 36 -10.31 -0.34 20.55
C ASP A 36 -8.79 -0.19 20.39
N HIS A 37 -8.10 0.20 21.47
CA HIS A 37 -6.65 0.36 21.47
C HIS A 37 -5.93 -1.00 21.29
N VAL A 38 -6.45 -2.07 21.88
CA VAL A 38 -5.92 -3.44 21.73
C VAL A 38 -6.18 -3.95 20.32
N SER A 39 -7.40 -3.73 19.81
CA SER A 39 -7.79 -4.05 18.43
C SER A 39 -6.80 -3.44 17.43
N SER A 40 -6.55 -2.13 17.52
CA SER A 40 -5.57 -1.43 16.66
C SER A 40 -4.16 -2.03 16.77
N ASN A 41 -3.68 -2.30 17.99
CA ASN A 41 -2.35 -2.87 18.18
C ASN A 41 -2.20 -4.30 17.64
N ILE A 42 -3.22 -5.15 17.81
CA ILE A 42 -3.25 -6.50 17.25
C ILE A 42 -3.16 -6.43 15.71
N MET A 43 -3.93 -5.54 15.08
CA MET A 43 -3.85 -5.33 13.64
C MET A 43 -2.46 -4.85 13.20
N LYS A 44 -1.81 -3.94 13.94
CA LYS A 44 -0.42 -3.51 13.65
C LYS A 44 0.57 -4.67 13.72
N ILE A 45 0.48 -5.49 14.77
CA ILE A 45 1.34 -6.66 14.96
C ILE A 45 1.14 -7.64 13.80
N ALA A 46 -0.10 -7.93 13.42
CA ALA A 46 -0.42 -8.77 12.28
C ALA A 46 0.16 -8.19 10.97
N GLY A 47 -0.05 -6.90 10.73
CA GLY A 47 0.49 -6.20 9.57
C GLY A 47 2.00 -6.32 9.43
N VAL A 48 2.73 -6.03 10.52
CA VAL A 48 4.20 -6.17 10.57
C VAL A 48 4.63 -7.63 10.37
N TYR A 49 3.93 -8.58 11.00
CA TYR A 49 4.22 -10.01 10.87
C TYR A 49 4.11 -10.47 9.41
N HIS A 50 2.95 -10.24 8.78
CA HIS A 50 2.71 -10.62 7.40
C HIS A 50 3.68 -9.94 6.43
N TRP A 51 3.98 -8.65 6.65
CA TRP A 51 4.96 -7.91 5.85
C TRP A 51 6.36 -8.53 5.90
N LYS A 52 6.85 -8.87 7.10
CA LYS A 52 8.18 -9.48 7.29
C LYS A 52 8.29 -10.88 6.69
N HIS A 53 7.18 -11.63 6.61
CA HIS A 53 7.12 -12.99 6.07
C HIS A 53 6.72 -13.04 4.59
N GLY A 54 6.96 -11.97 3.82
CA GLY A 54 6.71 -11.93 2.37
C GLY A 54 5.24 -11.85 1.96
N ARG A 55 4.28 -11.95 2.88
CA ARG A 55 2.84 -11.81 2.63
C ARG A 55 2.43 -10.34 2.60
N LYS A 56 2.99 -9.58 1.64
CA LYS A 56 2.92 -8.11 1.59
C LYS A 56 1.50 -7.56 1.58
N GLY A 57 0.60 -8.17 0.80
CA GLY A 57 -0.79 -7.74 0.73
C GLY A 57 -1.55 -7.85 2.04
N LEU A 58 -1.44 -9.01 2.70
CA LEU A 58 -1.98 -9.19 4.05
C LEU A 58 -1.35 -8.24 5.07
N GLY A 59 -0.05 -7.95 4.90
CA GLY A 59 0.65 -6.96 5.72
C GLY A 59 0.02 -5.57 5.60
N VAL A 60 -0.19 -5.09 4.39
CA VAL A 60 -0.79 -3.78 4.12
C VAL A 60 -2.25 -3.74 4.53
N PHE A 61 -3.02 -4.79 4.22
CA PHE A 61 -4.41 -4.91 4.66
C PHE A 61 -4.56 -4.68 6.16
N TRP A 62 -3.79 -5.40 6.99
CA TRP A 62 -3.89 -5.26 8.44
C TRP A 62 -3.42 -3.89 8.93
N LEU A 63 -2.43 -3.26 8.29
CA LEU A 63 -2.00 -1.90 8.63
C LEU A 63 -3.04 -0.84 8.25
N GLN A 64 -3.78 -1.04 7.16
CA GLN A 64 -4.92 -0.20 6.79
C GLN A 64 -6.05 -0.32 7.80
N GLN A 65 -6.40 -1.54 8.22
CA GLN A 65 -7.40 -1.76 9.29
C GLN A 65 -6.96 -1.08 10.59
N ALA A 66 -5.66 -1.12 10.91
CA ALA A 66 -5.08 -0.46 12.07
C ALA A 66 -5.01 1.07 11.98
N ARG A 67 -5.25 1.65 10.80
CA ARG A 67 -5.00 3.07 10.47
C ARG A 67 -3.56 3.51 10.78
N ASP A 68 -2.58 2.63 10.56
CA ASP A 68 -1.16 2.93 10.79
C ASP A 68 -0.54 3.68 9.60
N GLU A 69 -0.95 4.94 9.44
CA GLU A 69 -0.50 5.79 8.33
C GLU A 69 1.02 5.95 8.29
N PHE A 70 1.68 5.99 9.46
CA PHE A 70 3.14 6.10 9.52
C PHE A 70 3.81 4.91 8.84
N LEU A 71 3.42 3.68 9.18
CA LEU A 71 4.03 2.49 8.61
C LEU A 71 3.62 2.28 7.16
N LEU A 72 2.37 2.58 6.81
CA LEU A 72 1.89 2.57 5.43
C LEU A 72 2.69 3.55 4.54
N ASN A 73 2.92 4.77 5.02
CA ASN A 73 3.74 5.76 4.32
C ASN A 73 5.21 5.32 4.21
N LYS A 74 5.74 4.59 5.20
CA LYS A 74 7.09 4.01 5.12
C LYS A 74 7.17 2.89 4.07
N ILE A 75 6.16 2.03 4.02
CA ILE A 75 6.03 0.96 3.03
C ILE A 75 5.92 1.56 1.62
N ALA A 76 5.03 2.54 1.44
CA ALA A 76 4.85 3.20 0.17
C ALA A 76 6.17 3.81 -0.31
N ARG A 77 6.86 4.58 0.54
CA ARG A 77 8.20 5.13 0.24
C ARG A 77 9.20 4.05 -0.19
N HIS A 78 9.28 2.94 0.54
CA HIS A 78 10.18 1.85 0.18
C HIS A 78 9.85 1.26 -1.19
N LEU A 79 8.57 1.03 -1.49
CA LEU A 79 8.11 0.55 -2.79
C LEU A 79 8.42 1.55 -3.91
N PHE A 80 8.29 2.85 -3.63
CA PHE A 80 8.68 3.90 -4.57
C PHE A 80 10.18 3.91 -4.85
N ASP A 81 11.01 3.84 -3.82
CA ASP A 81 12.47 3.88 -3.95
C ASP A 81 13.01 2.65 -4.70
N SER A 82 12.30 1.52 -4.69
CA SER A 82 12.66 0.35 -5.51
C SER A 82 12.41 0.54 -7.01
N VAL A 83 11.42 1.34 -7.40
CA VAL A 83 11.12 1.58 -8.83
C VAL A 83 12.11 2.55 -9.45
N GLY A 84 12.42 3.65 -8.75
CA GLY A 84 13.32 4.68 -9.28
C GLY A 84 14.77 4.20 -9.50
N LYS A 85 15.13 3.01 -9.01
CA LYS A 85 16.47 2.43 -9.12
C LYS A 85 16.65 1.44 -10.27
N SER A 86 15.58 0.94 -10.88
CA SER A 86 15.68 0.02 -12.02
C SER A 86 14.51 0.21 -12.96
N ILE A 87 14.81 0.72 -14.17
CA ILE A 87 13.86 0.99 -15.25
C ILE A 87 13.82 -0.22 -16.21
N SER A 88 14.09 -1.44 -15.72
CA SER A 88 13.90 -2.63 -16.55
C SER A 88 12.43 -3.04 -16.54
N SER A 89 11.96 -3.64 -17.63
CA SER A 89 10.59 -4.14 -17.71
C SER A 89 10.29 -5.21 -16.64
N GLU A 90 11.32 -5.92 -16.16
CA GLU A 90 11.21 -6.96 -15.14
C GLU A 90 11.03 -6.40 -13.73
N SER A 91 11.77 -5.36 -13.35
CA SER A 91 11.60 -4.68 -12.05
C SER A 91 10.24 -4.00 -11.95
N PHE A 92 9.76 -3.42 -13.06
CA PHE A 92 8.43 -2.81 -13.13
C PHE A 92 7.31 -3.85 -12.94
N LYS A 93 7.37 -5.01 -13.60
CA LYS A 93 6.39 -6.10 -13.42
C LYS A 93 6.37 -6.64 -12.00
N GLN A 94 7.53 -6.80 -11.37
CA GLN A 94 7.60 -7.22 -9.96
C GLN A 94 6.96 -6.18 -9.03
N TRP A 95 7.21 -4.90 -9.27
CA TRP A 95 6.58 -3.82 -8.53
C TRP A 95 5.08 -3.70 -8.77
N GLU A 96 4.64 -3.92 -10.01
CA GLU A 96 3.23 -3.97 -10.41
C GLU A 96 2.49 -5.06 -9.62
N GLY A 97 3.05 -6.27 -9.58
CA GLY A 97 2.51 -7.36 -8.77
C GLY A 97 2.49 -7.05 -7.28
N LEU A 98 3.51 -6.35 -6.77
CA LEU A 98 3.52 -5.87 -5.37
C LEU A 98 2.39 -4.87 -5.10
N ILE A 99 2.08 -3.97 -6.04
CA ILE A 99 0.97 -3.02 -5.92
C ILE A 99 -0.39 -3.69 -6.01
N GLU A 100 -0.56 -4.67 -6.89
CA GLU A 100 -1.81 -5.44 -6.99
C GLU A 100 -2.11 -6.18 -5.68
N LEU A 101 -1.07 -6.67 -5.00
CA LEU A 101 -1.19 -7.27 -3.68
C LEU A 101 -1.59 -6.27 -2.59
N LEU A 102 -1.39 -4.96 -2.76
CA LEU A 102 -1.83 -3.93 -1.79
C LEU A 102 -3.36 -3.81 -1.68
N GLY A 103 -4.11 -4.47 -2.55
CA GLY A 103 -5.56 -4.60 -2.49
C GLY A 103 -6.29 -3.39 -3.09
N SER A 104 -6.97 -3.62 -4.21
CA SER A 104 -7.84 -2.63 -4.86
C SER A 104 -9.16 -2.36 -4.11
N GLU A 105 -9.49 -3.17 -3.09
CA GLU A 105 -10.81 -3.16 -2.45
C GLU A 105 -10.94 -2.22 -1.25
N SER A 106 -9.83 -1.77 -0.68
CA SER A 106 -9.86 -0.64 0.26
C SER A 106 -9.59 0.61 -0.55
N LYS A 107 -10.35 1.70 -0.36
CA LYS A 107 -9.94 3.02 -0.88
C LYS A 107 -8.54 3.29 -0.32
N PRO A 108 -7.46 3.19 -1.12
CA PRO A 108 -6.13 3.40 -0.58
C PRO A 108 -6.07 4.87 -0.20
N ALA A 109 -5.84 5.17 1.07
CA ALA A 109 -5.70 6.54 1.54
C ALA A 109 -4.25 7.00 1.39
N GLY A 110 -4.05 8.22 0.90
CA GLY A 110 -2.75 8.87 0.88
C GLY A 110 -1.73 8.22 -0.06
N SER A 111 -0.55 7.88 0.46
CA SER A 111 0.61 7.48 -0.36
C SER A 111 0.45 6.16 -1.14
N LEU A 112 -0.45 5.27 -0.70
CA LEU A 112 -0.79 4.05 -1.43
C LEU A 112 -1.62 4.35 -2.68
N GLU A 113 -2.49 5.38 -2.64
CA GLU A 113 -3.27 5.80 -3.80
C GLU A 113 -2.35 6.28 -4.92
N PHE A 114 -1.29 7.01 -4.55
CA PHE A 114 -0.27 7.46 -5.48
C PHE A 114 0.46 6.29 -6.15
N LEU A 115 0.72 5.16 -5.45
CA LEU A 115 1.32 3.96 -6.05
C LEU A 115 0.44 3.42 -7.19
N HIS A 116 -0.86 3.26 -6.93
CA HIS A 116 -1.81 2.75 -7.93
C HIS A 116 -1.89 3.68 -9.14
N LYS A 117 -2.01 5.00 -8.92
CA LYS A 117 -2.06 5.98 -10.02
C LYS A 117 -0.75 6.02 -10.81
N TYR A 118 0.40 5.87 -10.16
CA TYR A 118 1.70 5.85 -10.83
C TYR A 118 1.87 4.60 -11.72
N ARG A 119 1.39 3.45 -11.24
CA ARG A 119 1.34 2.22 -12.04
C ARG A 119 0.47 2.41 -13.29
N ASP A 120 -0.71 2.99 -13.12
CA ASP A 120 -1.64 3.20 -14.22
C ASP A 120 -1.06 4.17 -15.26
N PHE A 121 -0.40 5.24 -14.82
CA PHE A 121 0.36 6.14 -15.70
C PHE A 121 1.43 5.40 -16.51
N LYS A 122 2.29 4.60 -15.87
CA LYS A 122 3.33 3.82 -16.56
C LYS A 122 2.74 2.87 -17.60
N LYS A 123 1.59 2.24 -17.32
CA LYS A 123 0.87 1.40 -18.31
C LYS A 123 0.39 2.21 -19.50
N SER A 124 -0.23 3.37 -19.27
CA SER A 124 -0.70 4.24 -20.34
C SER A 124 0.45 4.77 -21.19
N LEU A 125 1.59 5.11 -20.56
CA LEU A 125 2.79 5.54 -21.26
C LEU A 125 3.33 4.42 -22.16
N GLN A 126 3.48 3.21 -21.64
CA GLN A 126 3.91 2.06 -22.44
C GLN A 126 2.99 1.81 -23.64
N GLN A 127 1.67 1.88 -23.45
CA GLN A 127 0.71 1.73 -24.54
C GLN A 127 0.81 2.84 -25.59
N ALA A 128 1.14 4.07 -25.18
CA ALA A 128 1.36 5.18 -26.11
C ALA A 128 2.61 4.93 -26.97
N CYS A 129 3.69 4.42 -26.39
CA CYS A 129 4.92 4.05 -27.09
C CYS A 129 4.69 2.90 -28.08
N ASP A 130 3.95 1.86 -27.66
CA ASP A 130 3.70 0.68 -28.47
C ASP A 130 2.75 0.95 -29.64
N LYS A 131 1.66 1.69 -29.40
CA LYS A 131 0.61 1.94 -30.41
C LYS A 131 0.90 3.17 -31.28
N LYS A 132 1.74 4.10 -30.81
CA LYS A 132 2.03 5.39 -31.46
C LYS A 132 0.79 6.18 -31.90
N THR A 133 -0.31 6.08 -31.15
CA THR A 133 -1.55 6.82 -31.43
C THR A 133 -1.65 8.08 -30.60
N LEU A 134 -2.22 9.14 -31.19
CA LEU A 134 -2.45 10.42 -30.52
C LEU A 134 -3.34 10.26 -29.28
N ASP A 135 -4.34 9.38 -29.34
CA ASP A 135 -5.27 9.14 -28.23
C ASP A 135 -4.60 8.44 -27.04
N ALA A 136 -3.69 7.50 -27.29
CA ALA A 136 -2.93 6.85 -26.23
C ALA A 136 -1.96 7.83 -25.55
N ALA A 137 -1.31 8.70 -26.34
CA ALA A 137 -0.47 9.77 -25.82
C ALA A 137 -1.26 10.78 -24.98
N ARG A 138 -2.47 11.16 -25.43
CA ARG A 138 -3.37 12.04 -24.67
C ARG A 138 -3.78 11.41 -23.34
N HIS A 139 -4.15 10.13 -23.34
CA HIS A 139 -4.49 9.40 -22.12
C HIS A 139 -3.32 9.31 -21.12
N ALA A 140 -2.09 9.11 -21.60
CA ALA A 140 -0.90 9.12 -20.76
C ALA A 140 -0.64 10.51 -20.15
N ALA A 141 -0.80 11.58 -20.93
CA ALA A 141 -0.67 12.95 -20.46
C ALA A 141 -1.73 13.32 -19.41
N ASP A 142 -3.00 12.92 -19.62
CA ASP A 142 -4.07 13.14 -18.64
C ASP A 142 -3.80 12.39 -17.33
N SER A 143 -3.29 11.16 -17.42
CA SER A 143 -2.88 10.37 -16.27
C SER A 143 -1.72 11.01 -15.50
N LEU A 144 -0.73 11.56 -16.20
CA LEU A 144 0.37 12.33 -15.60
C LEU A 144 -0.15 13.58 -14.90
N MET A 145 -1.03 14.35 -15.53
CA MET A 145 -1.62 15.54 -14.92
C MET A 145 -2.43 15.21 -13.65
N SER A 146 -3.21 14.12 -13.68
CA SER A 146 -3.94 13.61 -12.52
C SER A 146 -2.99 13.24 -11.37
N LEU A 147 -1.86 12.62 -11.70
CA LEU A 147 -0.80 12.30 -10.75
C LEU A 147 -0.17 13.55 -10.14
N MET A 148 0.22 14.52 -10.96
CA MET A 148 0.86 15.76 -10.50
C MET A 148 -0.06 16.66 -9.66
N LYS A 149 -1.37 16.65 -9.96
CA LYS A 149 -2.39 17.41 -9.21
C LYS A 149 -2.79 16.75 -7.88
N ASN A 150 -2.41 15.50 -7.65
CA ASN A 150 -2.75 14.80 -6.41
C ASN A 150 -1.86 15.32 -5.25
N PRO A 151 -2.44 15.84 -4.15
CA PRO A 151 -1.68 16.32 -2.99
C PRO A 151 -0.83 15.23 -2.32
N SER A 152 -1.13 13.96 -2.57
CA SER A 152 -0.36 12.81 -2.07
C SER A 152 0.89 12.50 -2.89
N THR A 153 1.14 13.21 -4.00
CA THR A 153 2.29 13.00 -4.88
C THR A 153 3.55 13.66 -4.30
N PRO A 154 4.60 12.90 -3.97
CA PRO A 154 5.82 13.49 -3.41
C PRO A 154 6.57 14.31 -4.47
N GLN A 155 6.82 15.59 -4.18
CA GLN A 155 7.49 16.53 -5.11
C GLN A 155 8.83 16.04 -5.65
N ARG A 156 9.57 15.24 -4.87
CA ARG A 156 10.86 14.66 -5.29
C ARG A 156 10.79 13.78 -6.54
N PHE A 157 9.60 13.33 -6.93
CA PHE A 157 9.39 12.52 -8.13
C PHE A 157 8.93 13.31 -9.35
N TRP A 158 8.65 14.61 -9.23
CA TRP A 158 8.27 15.42 -10.40
C TRP A 158 9.34 15.38 -11.48
N LEU A 159 10.62 15.44 -11.10
CA LEU A 159 11.74 15.32 -12.04
C LEU A 159 11.81 13.92 -12.68
N PRO A 160 11.89 12.80 -11.94
CA PRO A 160 11.80 11.46 -12.52
C PRO A 160 10.58 11.21 -13.41
N LEU A 161 9.40 11.75 -13.04
CA LEU A 161 8.18 11.64 -13.84
C LEU A 161 8.29 12.38 -15.18
N LEU A 162 8.91 13.56 -15.17
CA LEU A 162 9.17 14.34 -16.37
C LEU A 162 10.25 13.68 -17.24
N TYR A 163 11.30 13.13 -16.64
CA TYR A 163 12.30 12.33 -17.36
C TYR A 163 11.68 11.07 -18.00
N ASP A 164 10.87 10.32 -17.25
CA ASP A 164 10.13 9.15 -17.78
C ASP A 164 9.24 9.55 -18.97
N SER A 165 8.66 10.76 -18.99
CA SER A 165 7.85 11.23 -20.13
C SER A 165 8.67 11.62 -21.37
N GLY A 166 9.96 11.93 -21.20
CA GLY A 166 10.87 12.32 -22.27
C GLY A 166 11.71 11.17 -22.84
N ASP A 167 12.10 10.19 -22.01
CA ASP A 167 13.01 9.10 -22.38
C ASP A 167 12.31 7.84 -22.91
N LEU A 168 10.97 7.73 -22.81
CA LEU A 168 10.22 6.54 -23.25
C LEU A 168 9.79 6.56 -24.73
N CYS A 169 10.19 7.56 -25.53
CA CYS A 169 9.96 7.61 -26.98
C CYS A 169 11.27 7.81 -27.77
#